data_AF-A0A074YVX4-F1
#
_entry.id   AF-A0A074YVX4-F1
#
_cell.length_a   1.000
_cell.length_b   1.000
_cell.length_c   1.000
_cell.angle_alpha   90.00
_cell.angle_beta   90.00
_cell.angle_gamma   90.00
#
_symmetry.space_group_name_H-M   'P 1'
#
loop_
_entity.id
_entity.type
_entity.pdbx_description
1 polymer ?
#
loop_
_entity_poly.entity_id
_entity_poly.type
_entity_poly.pdbx_seq_one_letter_code
_entity_poly.pdbx_strand_id
1 'polypeptide(L)'
;MDRSAFQLSDSSTNRFDKRRSDSNPPNTHFAHDVGTTLMRVLLDVHPWIHCGPEGMVIKPILEIRHRTPSLHVNSSTESGIPPDLLDWATAQYIRQIAEGMGPPARILCYKRPEVLLYMEYLARIFLDSQFVVMLRDGRAVAVSNERWGSHTLPYLYDTLHRWMRENLQIISACQRVGPKRCIIIRYELLVLNPERELRALT
;
A
#
# COMPACT_ATOMS: atom_id res chain seq x y z
N MET A 1 32.13 -11.83 51.48
CA MET A 1 31.01 -12.53 50.85
C MET A 1 30.49 -11.61 49.76
N ASP A 2 31.24 -11.38 48.69
CA ASP A 2 31.64 -12.21 47.55
C ASP A 2 30.91 -11.67 46.31
N ARG A 3 31.71 -11.20 45.36
CA ARG A 3 31.33 -10.53 44.12
C ARG A 3 31.48 -11.55 43.01
N SER A 4 30.37 -12.02 42.46
CA SER A 4 30.32 -12.82 41.23
C SER A 4 29.24 -12.18 40.33
N ALA A 5 29.57 -11.26 39.43
CA ALA A 5 30.13 -11.52 38.10
C ALA A 5 29.32 -12.59 37.33
N PHE A 6 28.15 -12.20 36.82
CA PHE A 6 27.51 -12.91 35.72
C PHE A 6 28.04 -12.31 34.41
N GLN A 7 29.12 -12.90 33.90
CA GLN A 7 29.51 -12.79 32.49
C GLN A 7 28.46 -13.54 31.67
N LEU A 8 27.62 -12.81 30.93
CA LEU A 8 26.93 -13.37 29.77
C LEU A 8 27.77 -13.04 28.54
N SER A 9 28.29 -14.10 27.95
CA SER A 9 29.14 -14.12 26.77
C SER A 9 28.44 -13.51 25.56
N ASP A 10 29.20 -12.62 24.93
CA ASP A 10 28.90 -11.93 23.68
C ASP A 10 28.74 -12.94 22.53
N SER A 11 27.51 -13.15 22.05
CA SER A 11 27.24 -13.96 20.84
C SER A 11 25.92 -13.63 20.12
N SER A 12 25.23 -12.55 20.50
CA SER A 12 23.92 -12.16 19.96
C SER A 12 23.99 -11.20 18.76
N THR A 13 25.15 -10.63 18.46
CA THR A 13 25.30 -9.58 17.43
C THR A 13 25.24 -10.08 15.99
N ASN A 14 25.21 -11.40 15.75
CA ASN A 14 25.34 -11.97 14.40
C ASN A 14 24.15 -12.83 13.91
N ARG A 15 23.08 -13.00 14.70
CA ARG A 15 21.92 -13.85 14.31
C ARG A 15 20.75 -13.04 13.71
N PHE A 16 20.69 -11.74 14.00
CA PHE A 16 19.69 -10.82 13.40
C PHE A 16 20.16 -10.26 12.06
N ASP A 17 21.45 -9.98 11.89
CA ASP A 17 21.99 -9.40 10.66
C ASP A 17 22.04 -10.43 9.51
N LYS A 18 22.36 -11.69 9.82
CA LYS A 18 22.37 -12.80 8.84
C LYS A 18 20.97 -13.15 8.29
N ARG A 19 19.89 -12.76 8.98
CA ARG A 19 18.51 -12.91 8.47
C ARG A 19 18.11 -11.77 7.53
N ARG A 20 18.79 -10.62 7.55
CA ARG A 20 18.55 -9.51 6.62
C ARG A 20 19.15 -9.75 5.25
N SER A 21 20.29 -10.44 5.13
CA SER A 21 20.91 -10.74 3.83
C SER A 21 20.19 -11.83 3.04
N ASP A 22 19.59 -12.81 3.74
CA ASP A 22 19.03 -14.02 3.13
C ASP A 22 17.50 -13.95 2.93
N SER A 23 16.87 -12.80 3.16
CA SER A 23 15.40 -12.63 3.15
C SER A 23 14.85 -11.78 2.00
N ASN A 24 15.56 -11.70 0.88
CA ASN A 24 14.88 -11.59 -0.41
C ASN A 24 14.69 -13.01 -0.97
N PRO A 25 13.63 -13.75 -0.58
CA PRO A 25 13.28 -14.97 -1.29
C PRO A 25 12.93 -14.62 -2.75
N PRO A 26 13.30 -15.48 -3.70
CA PRO A 26 13.30 -15.15 -5.12
C PRO A 26 11.85 -14.99 -5.65
N ASN A 27 11.64 -13.91 -6.41
CA ASN A 27 10.65 -13.79 -7.49
C ASN A 27 9.16 -13.61 -7.14
N THR A 28 8.79 -13.02 -6.01
CA THR A 28 7.42 -12.50 -5.82
C THR A 28 7.43 -10.97 -5.99
N HIS A 29 7.11 -10.48 -7.19
CA HIS A 29 6.99 -9.05 -7.46
C HIS A 29 5.72 -8.53 -6.75
N PHE A 30 5.89 -7.57 -5.83
CA PHE A 30 4.86 -7.26 -4.82
C PHE A 30 4.04 -6.00 -5.12
N ALA A 31 2.72 -6.14 -4.95
CA ALA A 31 1.65 -5.15 -4.77
C ALA A 31 1.48 -4.08 -5.86
N HIS A 32 0.70 -4.41 -6.89
CA HIS A 32 -0.10 -3.40 -7.60
C HIS A 32 -1.23 -2.92 -6.68
N ASP A 33 -1.17 -1.68 -6.19
CA ASP A 33 -2.34 -1.03 -5.58
C ASP A 33 -3.18 -0.35 -6.65
N VAL A 34 -4.47 -0.64 -6.64
CA VAL A 34 -5.39 -0.35 -7.73
C VAL A 34 -6.57 0.47 -7.20
N GLY A 35 -6.82 1.64 -7.77
CA GLY A 35 -7.82 2.56 -7.24
C GLY A 35 -9.30 2.15 -7.39
N THR A 36 -9.65 1.11 -8.17
CA THR A 36 -11.07 0.71 -8.39
C THR A 36 -11.27 -0.79 -8.57
N THR A 37 -12.51 -1.26 -8.36
CA THR A 37 -12.92 -2.65 -8.56
C THR A 37 -12.82 -3.10 -10.03
N LEU A 38 -13.16 -2.24 -11.00
CA LEU A 38 -13.05 -2.57 -12.43
C LEU A 38 -11.61 -2.90 -12.80
N MET A 39 -10.69 -1.99 -12.45
CA MET A 39 -9.28 -2.16 -12.76
C MET A 39 -8.67 -3.39 -12.06
N ARG A 40 -9.08 -3.65 -10.81
CA ARG A 40 -8.72 -4.88 -10.08
C ARG A 40 -9.11 -6.13 -10.85
N VAL A 41 -10.36 -6.19 -11.32
CA VAL A 41 -10.88 -7.35 -12.07
C VAL A 41 -10.15 -7.51 -13.41
N LEU A 42 -9.87 -6.42 -14.12
CA LEU A 42 -9.10 -6.48 -15.38
C LEU A 42 -7.70 -7.05 -15.19
N LEU A 43 -7.03 -6.70 -14.08
CA LEU A 43 -5.71 -7.25 -13.75
C LEU A 43 -5.79 -8.73 -13.32
N ASP A 44 -6.83 -9.11 -12.57
CA ASP A 44 -7.03 -10.49 -12.07
C ASP A 44 -7.29 -11.51 -13.20
N VAL A 45 -7.63 -11.04 -14.42
CA VAL A 45 -7.73 -11.88 -15.63
C VAL A 45 -6.36 -12.35 -16.13
N HIS A 46 -5.28 -11.61 -15.81
CA HIS A 46 -3.95 -11.94 -16.31
C HIS A 46 -3.38 -13.19 -15.59
N PRO A 47 -2.86 -14.20 -16.31
CA PRO A 47 -2.43 -15.48 -15.71
C PRO A 47 -1.35 -15.40 -14.61
N TRP A 48 -0.66 -14.26 -14.51
CA TRP A 48 0.41 -14.03 -13.54
C TRP A 48 0.02 -13.11 -12.39
N ILE A 49 -1.13 -12.44 -12.46
CA ILE A 49 -1.53 -11.44 -11.47
C ILE A 49 -2.71 -11.99 -10.67
N HIS A 50 -2.63 -11.88 -9.36
CA HIS A 50 -3.78 -12.12 -8.49
C HIS A 50 -4.00 -10.95 -7.54
N CYS A 51 -5.18 -10.33 -7.64
CA CYS A 51 -5.58 -9.21 -6.78
C CYS A 51 -6.45 -9.65 -5.58
N GLY A 52 -7.28 -10.68 -5.76
CA GLY A 52 -8.24 -11.12 -4.75
C GLY A 52 -9.29 -10.05 -4.41
N PRO A 53 -10.23 -10.31 -3.48
CA PRO A 53 -11.24 -9.35 -3.04
C PRO A 53 -10.63 -8.14 -2.30
N GLU A 54 -11.44 -7.15 -1.95
CA GLU A 54 -10.97 -6.00 -1.16
C GLU A 54 -10.62 -6.41 0.28
N GLY A 55 -9.35 -6.26 0.67
CA GLY A 55 -8.91 -6.57 2.03
C GLY A 55 -9.09 -5.39 2.98
N MET A 56 -9.56 -5.64 4.20
CA MET A 56 -9.91 -4.58 5.15
C MET A 56 -8.81 -4.21 6.16
N VAL A 57 -7.73 -5.00 6.22
CA VAL A 57 -6.83 -5.04 7.39
C VAL A 57 -5.49 -4.32 7.22
N ILE A 58 -5.08 -4.01 5.99
CA ILE A 58 -3.80 -3.32 5.72
C ILE A 58 -3.86 -1.83 6.10
N LYS A 59 -4.97 -1.14 5.77
CA LYS A 59 -5.13 0.29 6.06
C LYS A 59 -4.98 0.64 7.55
N PRO A 60 -5.60 -0.08 8.52
CA PRO A 60 -5.40 0.19 9.94
C PRO A 60 -3.93 0.14 10.39
N ILE A 61 -3.14 -0.81 9.88
CA ILE A 61 -1.71 -0.91 10.22
C ILE A 61 -0.92 0.27 9.64
N LEU A 62 -1.24 0.68 8.41
CA LEU A 62 -0.64 1.88 7.81
C LEU A 62 -1.00 3.16 8.59
N GLU A 63 -2.24 3.28 9.07
CA GLU A 63 -2.68 4.38 9.92
C GLU A 63 -1.88 4.45 11.22
N ILE A 64 -1.71 3.31 11.91
CA ILE A 64 -0.90 3.23 13.14
C ILE A 64 0.53 3.67 12.85
N ARG A 65 1.13 3.12 11.79
CA ARG A 65 2.51 3.43 11.41
C ARG A 65 2.72 4.90 11.04
N HIS A 66 1.76 5.50 10.35
CA HIS A 66 1.81 6.90 9.91
C HIS A 66 1.53 7.89 11.05
N ARG A 67 0.64 7.55 11.98
CA ARG A 67 0.29 8.41 13.13
C ARG A 67 1.26 8.31 14.31
N THR A 68 2.20 7.36 14.30
CA THR A 68 3.16 7.17 15.39
C THR A 68 3.98 8.46 15.60
N PRO A 69 3.81 9.19 16.73
CA PRO A 69 4.49 10.46 16.94
C PRO A 69 6.02 10.28 17.03
N SER A 70 6.78 11.28 16.57
CA SER A 70 8.26 11.26 16.61
C SER A 70 8.82 10.98 18.02
N LEU A 71 8.17 11.48 19.07
CA LEU A 71 8.54 11.20 20.46
C LEU A 71 8.44 9.70 20.82
N HIS A 72 7.41 9.02 20.32
CA HIS A 72 7.26 7.58 20.52
C HIS A 72 8.27 6.80 19.68
N VAL A 73 8.67 7.32 18.51
CA VAL A 73 9.75 6.73 17.69
C VAL A 73 11.08 6.74 18.44
N ASN A 74 11.42 7.84 19.13
CA ASN A 74 12.65 7.95 19.92
C ASN A 74 12.64 6.97 21.11
N SER A 75 11.58 6.96 21.91
CA SER A 75 11.43 6.03 23.03
C SER A 75 11.37 4.56 22.58
N SER A 76 10.75 4.26 21.44
CA SER A 76 10.77 2.93 20.84
C SER A 76 12.19 2.51 20.46
N THR A 77 12.98 3.44 19.90
CA THR A 77 14.37 3.20 19.54
C THR A 77 15.21 2.89 20.78
N GLU A 78 15.04 3.64 21.87
CA GLU A 78 15.70 3.38 23.16
C GLU A 78 15.31 2.01 23.74
N SER A 79 14.10 1.55 23.46
CA SER A 79 13.60 0.22 23.85
C SER A 79 14.04 -0.90 22.89
N GLY A 80 14.93 -0.63 21.94
CA GLY A 80 15.42 -1.62 20.97
C GLY A 80 14.48 -1.89 19.78
N ILE A 81 13.52 -0.99 19.53
CA ILE A 81 12.56 -1.07 18.42
C ILE A 81 12.84 0.09 17.44
N PRO A 82 13.86 -0.06 16.56
CA PRO A 82 14.19 0.99 15.60
C PRO A 82 13.13 1.09 14.48
N PRO A 83 13.05 2.25 13.78
CA PRO A 83 12.09 2.46 12.69
C PRO A 83 12.12 1.38 11.60
N ASP A 84 13.32 0.91 11.24
CA ASP A 84 13.50 -0.12 10.20
C ASP A 84 12.92 -1.48 10.61
N LEU A 85 12.90 -1.79 11.91
CA LEU A 85 12.27 -3.00 12.42
C LEU A 85 10.75 -2.93 12.25
N LEU A 86 10.16 -1.77 12.54
CA LEU A 86 8.72 -1.54 12.34
C LEU A 86 8.34 -1.57 10.85
N ASP A 87 9.18 -1.01 10.00
CA ASP A 87 8.98 -1.03 8.54
C ASP A 87 9.05 -2.46 8.00
N TRP A 88 10.05 -3.23 8.44
CA TRP A 88 10.17 -4.64 8.11
C TRP A 88 8.95 -5.45 8.60
N ALA A 89 8.54 -5.27 9.86
CA ALA A 89 7.39 -5.96 10.42
C ALA A 89 6.08 -5.60 9.68
N THR A 90 5.92 -4.32 9.33
CA THR A 90 4.79 -3.83 8.53
C THR A 90 4.78 -4.45 7.14
N ALA A 91 5.94 -4.51 6.47
CA ALA A 91 6.08 -5.13 5.15
C ALA A 91 5.73 -6.63 5.21
N GLN A 92 6.22 -7.35 6.23
CA GLN A 92 5.88 -8.77 6.42
C GLN A 92 4.39 -8.98 6.67
N TYR A 93 3.76 -8.14 7.51
CA TYR A 93 2.32 -8.21 7.72
C TYR A 93 1.54 -8.03 6.41
N ILE A 94 1.82 -6.97 5.65
CA ILE A 94 1.17 -6.69 4.36
C ILE A 94 1.38 -7.86 3.40
N ARG A 95 2.59 -8.41 3.35
CA ARG A 95 2.94 -9.54 2.49
C ARG A 95 2.12 -10.79 2.82
N GLN A 96 2.09 -11.19 4.09
CA GLN A 96 1.36 -12.39 4.52
C GLN A 96 -0.14 -12.26 4.24
N ILE A 97 -0.70 -11.06 4.42
CA ILE A 97 -2.11 -10.81 4.07
C ILE A 97 -2.32 -10.95 2.55
N ALA A 98 -1.49 -10.31 1.72
CA ALA A 98 -1.64 -10.38 0.26
C ALA A 98 -1.44 -11.81 -0.29
N GLU A 99 -0.48 -12.55 0.24
CA GLU A 99 -0.25 -13.97 -0.11
C GLU A 99 -1.41 -14.87 0.34
N GLY A 100 -1.99 -14.62 1.51
CA GLY A 100 -3.06 -15.43 2.08
C GLY A 100 -4.46 -15.12 1.54
N MET A 101 -4.63 -14.03 0.77
CA MET A 101 -5.94 -13.60 0.26
C MET A 101 -6.47 -14.42 -0.92
N GLY A 102 -5.65 -15.30 -1.52
CA GLY A 102 -6.09 -16.16 -2.61
C GLY A 102 -5.01 -17.13 -3.10
N PRO A 103 -5.17 -17.70 -4.30
CA PRO A 103 -4.22 -18.68 -4.85
C PRO A 103 -2.84 -18.06 -5.09
N PRO A 104 -1.77 -18.89 -5.09
CA PRO A 104 -0.43 -18.42 -5.43
C PRO A 104 -0.37 -17.78 -6.81
N ALA A 105 0.28 -16.63 -6.91
CA ALA A 105 0.51 -15.92 -8.17
C ALA A 105 1.91 -15.32 -8.22
N ARG A 106 2.41 -15.07 -9.43
CA ARG A 106 3.75 -14.48 -9.64
C ARG A 106 3.79 -13.02 -9.21
N ILE A 107 2.70 -12.31 -9.44
CA ILE A 107 2.51 -10.89 -9.12
C ILE A 107 1.30 -10.80 -8.21
N LEU A 108 1.52 -10.29 -7.00
CA LEU A 108 0.44 -10.05 -6.04
C LEU A 108 -0.06 -8.62 -6.21
N CYS A 109 -1.37 -8.46 -6.18
CA CYS A 109 -2.07 -7.20 -6.29
C CYS A 109 -2.93 -7.03 -5.05
N TYR A 110 -3.12 -5.79 -4.61
CA TYR A 110 -3.95 -5.50 -3.45
C TYR A 110 -4.74 -4.24 -3.74
N LYS A 111 -6.07 -4.33 -3.80
CA LYS A 111 -6.91 -3.17 -4.08
C LYS A 111 -7.48 -2.59 -2.80
N ARG A 112 -7.14 -1.35 -2.46
CA ARG A 112 -7.91 -0.50 -1.52
C ARG A 112 -7.66 1.00 -1.75
N PRO A 113 -8.67 1.82 -2.11
CA PRO A 113 -8.45 3.21 -2.49
C PRO A 113 -7.70 4.02 -1.44
N GLU A 114 -7.99 3.81 -0.15
CA GLU A 114 -7.35 4.61 0.90
C GLU A 114 -5.92 4.16 1.21
N VAL A 115 -5.48 3.00 0.72
CA VAL A 115 -4.09 2.55 0.88
C VAL A 115 -3.14 3.34 -0.01
N LEU A 116 -3.61 3.85 -1.15
CA LEU A 116 -2.88 4.79 -2.01
C LEU A 116 -2.52 6.12 -1.30
N LEU A 117 -3.21 6.49 -0.21
CA LEU A 117 -2.81 7.65 0.60
C LEU A 117 -1.43 7.47 1.27
N TYR A 118 -0.98 6.22 1.41
CA TYR A 118 0.31 5.83 1.98
C TYR A 118 1.31 5.38 0.90
N MET A 119 1.06 5.71 -0.38
CA MET A 119 1.85 5.25 -1.52
C MET A 119 3.36 5.47 -1.35
N GLU A 120 3.80 6.64 -0.87
CA GLU A 120 5.24 6.91 -0.69
C GLU A 120 5.87 6.00 0.36
N TYR A 121 5.16 5.74 1.45
CA TYR A 121 5.62 4.81 2.48
C TYR A 121 5.68 3.37 1.94
N LEU A 122 4.65 2.95 1.21
CA LEU A 122 4.61 1.64 0.56
C LEU A 122 5.74 1.49 -0.48
N ALA A 123 6.02 2.54 -1.25
CA ALA A 123 7.09 2.54 -2.24
C ALA A 123 8.48 2.42 -1.61
N ARG A 124 8.63 2.89 -0.36
CA ARG A 124 9.86 2.81 0.41
C ARG A 124 10.09 1.42 1.01
N ILE A 125 9.05 0.78 1.56
CA ILE A 125 9.18 -0.55 2.19
C ILE A 125 9.09 -1.71 1.20
N PHE A 126 8.50 -1.49 0.01
CA PHE A 126 8.48 -2.43 -1.10
C PHE A 126 9.17 -1.78 -2.31
N LEU A 127 10.44 -2.10 -2.57
CA LEU A 127 11.24 -1.41 -3.59
C LEU A 127 10.77 -1.72 -5.03
N ASP A 128 10.20 -2.90 -5.25
CA ASP A 128 9.77 -3.36 -6.57
C ASP A 128 8.26 -3.17 -6.82
N SER A 129 7.54 -2.49 -5.91
CA SER A 129 6.10 -2.30 -6.08
C SER A 129 5.76 -1.27 -7.13
N GLN A 130 4.64 -1.50 -7.81
CA GLN A 130 4.05 -0.61 -8.81
C GLN A 130 2.67 -0.14 -8.33
N PHE A 131 2.25 1.05 -8.71
CA PHE A 131 1.00 1.66 -8.26
C PHE A 131 0.17 2.06 -9.48
N VAL A 132 -1.10 1.65 -9.48
CA VAL A 132 -2.07 1.98 -10.53
C VAL A 132 -3.15 2.88 -9.93
N VAL A 133 -2.96 4.18 -10.10
CA VAL A 133 -3.90 5.20 -9.64
C VAL A 133 -5.02 5.35 -10.65
N MET A 134 -6.23 4.97 -10.26
CA MET A 134 -7.42 5.19 -11.07
C MET A 134 -8.00 6.58 -10.78
N LEU A 135 -7.89 7.49 -11.74
CA LEU A 135 -8.46 8.83 -11.66
C LEU A 135 -9.79 8.88 -12.42
N ARG A 136 -10.86 9.29 -11.74
CA ARG A 136 -12.20 9.46 -12.31
C ARG A 136 -12.72 10.85 -11.98
N ASP A 137 -13.54 11.44 -12.85
CA ASP A 137 -14.20 12.72 -12.58
C ASP A 137 -14.89 12.72 -11.20
N GLY A 138 -14.50 13.66 -10.33
CA GLY A 138 -15.01 13.75 -8.97
C GLY A 138 -16.52 13.92 -8.89
N ARG A 139 -17.14 14.57 -9.90
CA ARG A 139 -18.61 14.71 -9.98
C ARG A 139 -19.26 13.36 -10.23
N ALA A 140 -18.68 12.57 -11.14
CA ALA A 140 -19.15 11.22 -11.41
C ALA A 140 -18.98 10.30 -10.18
N VAL A 141 -17.90 10.47 -9.41
CA VAL A 141 -17.69 9.75 -8.14
C VAL A 141 -18.72 10.15 -7.10
N ALA A 142 -18.93 11.46 -6.89
CA ALA A 142 -19.88 11.98 -5.90
C ALA A 142 -21.31 11.49 -6.16
N VAL A 143 -21.74 11.54 -7.42
CA VAL A 143 -23.07 11.05 -7.83
C VAL A 143 -23.19 9.52 -7.72
N SER A 144 -22.10 8.78 -7.95
CA SER A 144 -22.13 7.30 -7.90
C SER A 144 -22.29 6.72 -6.50
N ASN A 145 -21.91 7.46 -5.45
CA ASN A 145 -21.99 7.00 -4.06
C ASN A 145 -23.24 7.51 -3.33
N GLU A 146 -24.07 8.31 -4.01
CA GLU A 146 -25.14 9.05 -3.37
C GLU A 146 -26.46 8.27 -3.27
N ARG A 147 -27.16 8.42 -2.14
CA ARG A 147 -28.56 8.02 -1.98
C ARG A 147 -29.43 9.27 -2.04
N TRP A 148 -30.09 9.46 -3.18
CA TRP A 148 -30.89 10.64 -3.48
C TRP A 148 -31.97 10.92 -2.41
N GLY A 149 -31.97 12.14 -1.87
CA GLY A 149 -32.90 12.58 -0.81
C GLY A 149 -32.63 14.00 -0.29
N SER A 150 -33.21 14.36 0.85
CA SER A 150 -33.14 15.71 1.45
C SER A 150 -31.73 16.15 1.88
N HIS A 151 -30.77 15.24 2.00
CA HIS A 151 -29.38 15.52 2.39
C HIS A 151 -28.39 15.52 1.22
N THR A 152 -28.90 15.60 -0.02
CA THR A 152 -28.07 15.42 -1.23
C THR A 152 -26.97 16.49 -1.37
N LEU A 153 -27.29 17.77 -1.15
CA LEU A 153 -26.32 18.84 -1.39
C LEU A 153 -25.15 18.85 -0.41
N PRO A 154 -25.34 18.76 0.92
CA PRO A 154 -24.22 18.66 1.87
C PRO A 154 -23.35 17.44 1.61
N TYR A 155 -23.95 16.28 1.33
CA TYR A 155 -23.21 15.06 1.04
C TYR A 155 -22.34 15.20 -0.22
N LEU A 156 -22.90 15.75 -1.31
CA LEU A 156 -22.16 15.95 -2.56
C LEU A 156 -20.97 16.89 -2.34
N TYR A 157 -21.17 17.98 -1.60
CA TYR A 157 -20.10 18.91 -1.26
C TYR A 157 -18.97 18.22 -0.48
N ASP A 158 -19.31 17.52 0.61
CA ASP A 158 -18.33 16.83 1.45
C ASP A 158 -17.58 15.73 0.66
N THR A 159 -18.29 15.00 -0.20
CA THR A 159 -17.71 13.95 -1.03
C THR A 159 -16.77 14.53 -2.08
N LEU A 160 -17.15 15.62 -2.75
CA LEU A 160 -16.29 16.32 -3.71
C LEU A 160 -15.05 16.91 -3.04
N HIS A 161 -15.22 17.54 -1.87
CA HIS A 161 -14.12 18.11 -1.11
C HIS A 161 -13.13 17.03 -0.65
N ARG A 162 -13.64 15.90 -0.11
CA ARG A 162 -12.81 14.74 0.24
C ARG A 162 -12.12 14.16 -0.98
N TRP A 163 -12.84 13.93 -2.08
CA TRP A 163 -12.28 13.43 -3.33
C TRP A 163 -11.14 14.31 -3.83
N MET A 164 -11.33 15.63 -3.84
CA MET A 164 -10.31 16.58 -4.28
C MET A 164 -9.05 16.49 -3.40
N ARG A 165 -9.21 16.55 -2.08
CA ARG A 165 -8.09 16.46 -1.13
C ARG A 165 -7.29 15.18 -1.30
N GLU A 166 -7.97 14.03 -1.37
CA GLU A 166 -7.33 12.72 -1.49
C GLU A 166 -6.66 12.52 -2.85
N ASN A 167 -7.30 12.92 -3.95
CA ASN A 167 -6.71 12.77 -5.28
C ASN A 167 -5.51 13.70 -5.47
N LEU A 168 -5.54 14.94 -4.95
CA LEU A 168 -4.37 15.82 -4.98
C LEU A 168 -3.18 15.19 -4.24
N GLN A 169 -3.42 14.59 -3.08
CA GLN A 169 -2.39 13.87 -2.32
C GLN A 169 -1.84 12.67 -3.11
N ILE A 170 -2.72 11.82 -3.65
CA ILE A 170 -2.34 10.62 -4.39
C ILE A 170 -1.58 10.97 -5.68
N ILE A 171 -2.04 11.96 -6.44
CA ILE A 171 -1.35 12.41 -7.66
C ILE A 171 0.04 12.94 -7.33
N SER A 172 0.16 13.74 -6.28
CA SER A 172 1.45 14.28 -5.83
C SER A 172 2.41 13.18 -5.35
N ALA A 173 1.90 12.19 -4.62
CA ALA A 173 2.66 11.01 -4.21
C ALA A 173 3.12 10.19 -5.42
N CYS A 174 2.24 9.99 -6.41
CA CYS A 174 2.54 9.28 -7.65
C CYS A 174 3.68 9.93 -8.43
N GLN A 175 3.67 11.27 -8.52
CA GLN A 175 4.75 12.04 -9.13
C GLN A 175 6.08 11.86 -8.38
N ARG A 176 6.07 11.84 -7.04
CA ARG A 176 7.27 11.61 -6.21
C ARG A 176 7.82 10.19 -6.34
N VAL A 177 6.96 9.17 -6.40
CA VAL A 177 7.34 7.77 -6.64
C VAL A 177 7.92 7.57 -8.04
N GLY A 178 7.43 8.32 -9.02
CA GLY A 178 7.97 8.40 -10.36
C GLY A 178 7.34 7.42 -11.36
N PRO A 179 7.49 7.69 -12.66
CA PRO A 179 6.71 7.06 -13.73
C PRO A 179 7.03 5.58 -13.96
N LYS A 180 8.17 5.08 -13.48
CA LYS A 180 8.52 3.64 -13.55
C LYS A 180 7.70 2.79 -12.59
N ARG A 181 7.20 3.41 -11.52
CA ARG A 181 6.57 2.73 -10.39
C ARG A 181 5.16 3.22 -10.12
N CYS A 182 4.75 4.38 -10.62
CA CYS A 182 3.37 4.84 -10.48
C CYS A 182 2.80 5.30 -11.82
N ILE A 183 1.62 4.78 -12.15
CA ILE A 183 0.89 5.06 -13.39
C ILE A 183 -0.51 5.56 -13.00
N ILE A 184 -0.93 6.69 -13.58
CA ILE A 184 -2.29 7.21 -13.43
C ILE A 184 -3.09 6.84 -14.68
N ILE A 185 -4.18 6.11 -14.49
CA ILE A 185 -5.14 5.75 -15.55
C ILE A 185 -6.43 6.51 -15.34
N ARG A 186 -6.91 7.18 -16.39
CA ARG A 186 -8.20 7.85 -16.38
C ARG A 186 -9.32 6.83 -16.63
N TYR A 187 -10.26 6.74 -15.70
CA TYR A 187 -11.38 5.82 -15.78
C TYR A 187 -12.17 5.97 -17.09
N GLU A 188 -12.43 7.21 -17.51
CA GLU A 188 -13.20 7.49 -18.72
C GLU A 188 -12.46 7.00 -19.99
N LEU A 189 -11.13 7.07 -20.00
CA LEU A 189 -10.34 6.56 -21.12
C LEU A 189 -10.29 5.04 -21.10
N LEU A 190 -10.18 4.42 -19.91
CA LEU A 190 -10.17 2.96 -19.75
C LEU A 190 -11.46 2.33 -20.25
N VAL A 191 -12.63 2.90 -19.93
CA VAL A 191 -13.90 2.36 -20.40
C VAL A 191 -14.14 2.59 -21.90
N LEU A 192 -13.59 3.67 -22.47
CA LEU A 192 -13.72 3.96 -23.90
C LEU A 192 -12.73 3.16 -24.77
N ASN A 193 -11.53 2.89 -24.27
CA ASN A 193 -10.43 2.26 -25.04
C ASN A 193 -9.62 1.29 -24.16
N PRO A 194 -10.22 0.19 -23.66
CA PRO A 194 -9.60 -0.67 -22.65
C PRO A 194 -8.27 -1.27 -23.10
N GLU A 195 -8.17 -1.73 -24.35
CA GLU A 195 -6.92 -2.32 -24.87
C GLU A 195 -5.76 -1.31 -24.86
N ARG A 196 -6.02 -0.08 -25.31
CA ARG A 196 -5.00 0.98 -25.36
C ARG A 196 -4.49 1.32 -23.97
N GLU A 197 -5.40 1.52 -23.01
CA GLU A 197 -5.03 1.92 -21.66
C GLU A 197 -4.37 0.76 -20.88
N LEU A 198 -4.77 -0.49 -21.11
CA LEU A 198 -4.15 -1.66 -20.46
C LEU A 198 -2.76 -1.97 -21.02
N ARG A 199 -2.50 -1.71 -22.31
CA ARG A 199 -1.14 -1.81 -22.90
C ARG A 199 -0.15 -0.82 -22.26
N ALA A 200 -0.62 0.25 -21.63
CA ALA A 200 0.26 1.18 -20.90
C ALA A 200 0.78 0.62 -19.56
N LEU A 201 0.26 -0.53 -19.12
CA LEU A 201 0.65 -1.20 -17.87
C LEU A 201 1.65 -2.34 -18.05
N THR A 202 1.90 -2.73 -19.30
CA THR A 202 2.83 -3.80 -19.70
C THR A 202 4.14 -3.21 -20.18
#